data_AF-A0AAW6NBC9-F1
#
_entry.id   AF-A0AAW6NBC9-F1
#
_cell.length_a   1.000
_cell.length_b   1.000
_cell.length_c   1.000
_cell.angle_alpha   90.00
_cell.angle_beta   90.00
_cell.angle_gamma   90.00
#
_symmetry.space_group_name_H-M   'P 1'
#
loop_
_entity.id
_entity.type
_entity.pdbx_description
1 polymer ?
#
loop_
_entity_poly.entity_id
_entity_poly.type
_entity_poly.pdbx_seq_one_letter_code
_entity_poly.pdbx_strand_id
1 'polypeptide(L)' 'MLPPLVTLTMRHITYIGEWHTHPAGSSSHPSGLDRTLLGWVADLRQLFLMPGLLLILGDDGLRAVLQKEGYSGEGLL' A
#
# COMPACT_ATOMS: atom_id res chain seq x y z
N MET A 1 -10.00 -0.27 -29.64
CA MET A 1 -8.98 -0.37 -28.58
C MET A 1 -9.15 0.84 -27.68
N LEU A 2 -9.33 0.67 -26.38
CA LEU A 2 -9.38 1.82 -25.46
C LEU A 2 -7.99 2.43 -25.33
N PRO A 3 -7.86 3.76 -25.25
CA PRO A 3 -6.57 4.39 -25.00
C PRO A 3 -6.00 3.94 -23.65
N PRO A 4 -4.67 3.89 -23.51
CA PRO A 4 -4.04 3.53 -22.24
C PRO A 4 -4.52 4.42 -21.10
N LEU A 5 -4.59 3.87 -19.89
CA LEU A 5 -5.04 4.58 -18.68
C LEU A 5 -4.25 5.87 -18.45
N VAL A 6 -2.99 5.91 -18.89
CA VAL A 6 -2.10 7.08 -18.86
C VAL A 6 -2.64 8.26 -19.68
N THR A 7 -3.28 7.98 -20.82
CA THR A 7 -3.82 8.99 -21.75
C THR A 7 -5.14 9.53 -21.23
N LEU A 8 -6.01 8.66 -20.70
CA LEU A 8 -7.30 9.05 -20.15
C LEU A 8 -7.18 9.91 -18.89
N THR A 9 -6.16 9.64 -18.08
CA THR A 9 -5.94 10.31 -16.80
C THR A 9 -4.94 11.46 -16.88
N MET A 10 -4.34 11.70 -18.05
CA MET A 10 -3.24 12.65 -18.23
C MET A 10 -2.12 12.47 -17.17
N ARG A 11 -1.85 11.22 -16.77
CA ARG A 11 -0.88 10.87 -15.70
C ARG A 11 -1.24 11.38 -14.29
N HIS A 12 -2.47 11.84 -14.05
CA HIS A 12 -2.89 12.32 -12.73
C HIS A 12 -3.21 11.18 -11.74
N ILE A 13 -3.23 9.92 -12.18
CA ILE A 13 -3.34 8.76 -11.30
C ILE A 13 -1.98 8.07 -11.20
N THR A 14 -1.51 7.89 -9.97
CA THR A 14 -0.28 7.18 -9.66
C THR A 14 -0.57 6.06 -8.68
N TYR A 15 0.03 4.90 -8.95
CA TYR A 15 0.04 3.79 -8.01
C TYR A 15 0.80 4.19 -6.73
N ILE A 16 0.23 3.92 -5.55
CA ILE A 16 0.84 4.31 -4.27
C ILE A 16 1.08 3.12 -3.33
N GLY A 17 0.55 1.95 -3.66
CA GLY A 17 0.55 0.83 -2.74
C GLY A 17 -0.47 -0.24 -3.08
N GLU A 18 -0.49 -1.25 -2.22
CA GLU A 18 -1.40 -2.39 -2.31
C GLU A 18 -2.47 -2.34 -1.22
N TRP A 19 -3.53 -3.11 -1.43
CA TRP A 19 -4.49 -3.42 -0.38
C TRP A 19 -4.94 -4.87 -0.48
N HIS A 20 -5.26 -5.48 0.65
CA HIS A 20 -5.87 -6.80 0.72
C HIS A 20 -6.67 -7.00 2.01
N THR A 21 -7.35 -8.14 2.10
CA THR A 21 -8.08 -8.54 3.31
C THR A 21 -7.42 -9.76 3.92
N HIS A 22 -7.46 -9.88 5.24
CA HIS A 22 -7.17 -11.13 5.92
C HIS A 22 -8.44 -11.99 6.06
N PRO A 23 -8.31 -13.33 6.18
CA PRO A 23 -9.46 -14.21 6.39
C PRO A 23 -10.20 -13.89 7.69
N ALA A 24 -11.47 -14.31 7.77
CA ALA A 24 -12.28 -14.17 8.98
C ALA A 24 -11.56 -14.74 10.23
N GLY A 25 -11.68 -14.04 11.35
CA GLY A 25 -10.99 -14.35 12.61
C GLY A 25 -9.56 -13.81 12.70
N SER A 26 -9.09 -13.04 11.69
CA SER A 26 -7.72 -12.50 11.66
C SER A 26 -7.72 -10.98 11.80
N SER A 27 -6.75 -10.45 12.54
CA SER A 27 -6.49 -9.00 12.60
C SER A 27 -5.85 -8.49 11.32
N SER A 28 -5.97 -7.19 11.08
CA SER A 28 -5.31 -6.38 10.05
C SER A 28 -3.81 -6.16 10.26
N HIS A 29 -3.21 -6.71 11.33
CA HIS A 29 -1.77 -6.57 11.57
C HIS A 29 -0.95 -7.20 10.43
N PRO A 30 0.08 -6.51 9.89
CA PRO A 30 0.88 -7.02 8.79
C PRO A 30 1.74 -8.20 9.22
N SER A 31 1.65 -9.28 8.44
CA SER A 31 2.53 -10.44 8.50
C SER A 31 3.95 -10.12 8.00
N GLY A 32 4.86 -11.08 8.08
CA GLY A 32 6.21 -10.94 7.50
C GLY A 32 6.20 -10.76 5.97
N LEU A 33 5.25 -11.40 5.28
CA LEU A 33 5.09 -11.27 3.82
C LEU A 33 4.59 -9.87 3.46
N ASP A 34 3.65 -9.34 4.23
CA ASP A 34 3.12 -7.98 4.07
C ASP A 34 4.22 -6.93 4.22
N ARG A 35 5.11 -7.11 5.20
CA ARG A 35 6.28 -6.22 5.40
C ARG A 35 7.27 -6.30 4.24
N THR A 36 7.46 -7.49 3.68
CA THR A 36 8.34 -7.69 2.52
C THR A 36 7.78 -7.01 1.29
N LEU A 37 6.47 -7.16 1.05
CA LEU A 37 5.74 -6.47 -0.02
C LEU A 37 5.81 -4.95 0.16
N LEU A 38 5.55 -4.44 1.37
CA LEU A 38 5.60 -3.01 1.66
C LEU A 38 7.00 -2.43 1.42
N GLY A 39 8.06 -3.17 1.77
CA GLY A 39 9.43 -2.77 1.46
C GLY A 39 9.66 -2.62 -0.05
N TRP A 40 9.24 -3.62 -0.83
CA TRP A 40 9.33 -3.56 -2.30
C TRP A 40 8.52 -2.41 -2.90
N VAL A 41 7.29 -2.17 -2.42
CA VAL A 41 6.47 -1.02 -2.82
C VAL A 41 7.18 0.29 -2.49
N ALA A 42 7.72 0.42 -1.27
CA ALA A 42 8.41 1.63 -0.83
C ALA A 42 9.63 1.94 -1.71
N ASP A 43 10.44 0.94 -2.05
CA ASP A 43 11.59 1.09 -2.95
C ASP A 43 11.15 1.60 -4.34
N LEU A 44 10.05 1.06 -4.88
CA LEU A 44 9.48 1.53 -6.15
C LEU A 44 8.89 2.94 -6.07
N ARG A 45 8.51 3.43 -4.88
CA ARG A 45 7.92 4.76 -4.68
C ARG A 45 8.95 5.84 -4.35
N GLN A 46 10.15 5.47 -3.89
CA GLN A 46 11.24 6.43 -3.66
C GLN A 46 11.57 7.26 -4.90
N LEU A 47 11.50 6.68 -6.10
CA LEU A 47 11.72 7.39 -7.37
C LEU A 47 10.79 8.59 -7.59
N PHE A 48 9.65 8.62 -6.89
CA PHE A 48 8.64 9.67 -6.96
C PHE A 48 8.49 10.43 -5.64
N LEU A 49 9.41 10.24 -4.68
CA LEU A 49 9.38 10.86 -3.34
C LEU A 49 8.11 10.53 -2.52
N MET A 50 7.49 9.39 -2.78
CA MET A 50 6.26 8.94 -2.12
C MET A 50 6.56 7.80 -1.14
N PRO A 51 5.80 7.66 -0.02
CA PRO A 51 5.85 6.46 0.79
C PRO A 51 5.19 5.28 0.04
N GLY A 52 5.61 4.07 0.36
CA GLY A 52 4.80 2.89 0.09
C GLY A 52 3.62 2.84 1.06
N LEU A 53 2.44 2.48 0.55
CA LEU A 53 1.23 2.26 1.32
C LEU A 53 0.84 0.78 1.27
N LEU A 54 0.42 0.24 2.41
CA LEU A 54 -0.29 -1.03 2.48
C LEU A 54 -1.54 -0.87 3.33
N LEU A 55 -2.69 -1.23 2.78
CA LEU A 55 -3.97 -1.27 3.49
C LEU A 55 -4.39 -2.72 3.74
N ILE A 56 -4.69 -3.07 4.99
CA ILE A 56 -5.11 -4.42 5.35
C ILE A 56 -6.43 -4.33 6.11
N LEU A 57 -7.46 -5.00 5.60
CA LEU A 57 -8.72 -5.14 6.31
C LEU A 57 -8.76 -6.48 7.05
N GLY A 58 -8.97 -6.45 8.36
CA GLY A 58 -9.24 -7.62 9.19
C GLY A 58 -10.43 -7.37 10.11
N ASP A 59 -10.68 -8.32 11.03
CA ASP A 59 -11.80 -8.23 11.97
C ASP A 59 -11.65 -7.07 12.97
N ASP A 60 -10.42 -6.57 13.18
CA ASP A 60 -10.12 -5.42 14.03
C ASP A 60 -10.25 -4.07 13.30
N GLY A 61 -10.56 -4.06 12.00
CA GLY A 61 -10.74 -2.84 11.20
C GLY A 61 -9.75 -2.71 10.05
N LEU A 62 -9.61 -1.49 9.53
CA LEU A 62 -8.72 -1.18 8.41
C LEU A 62 -7.40 -0.63 8.95
N ARG A 63 -6.29 -1.34 8.72
CA ARG A 63 -4.96 -0.83 9.06
C ARG A 63 -4.31 -0.18 7.86
N ALA A 64 -3.78 1.02 8.08
CA ALA A 64 -2.91 1.71 7.15
C ALA A 64 -1.47 1.62 7.62
N VAL A 65 -0.59 1.08 6.77
CA VAL A 65 0.85 0.96 7.03
C VAL A 65 1.60 1.76 5.97
N LEU A 66 2.47 2.66 6.42
CA LEU A 66 3.26 3.56 5.59
C LEU A 66 4.75 3.29 5.80
N GLN A 67 5.49 3.20 4.72
CA GLN A 67 6.95 3.06 4.76
C GLN A 67 7.63 4.02 3.80
N LYS A 68 8.62 4.74 4.32
CA LYS A 68 9.52 5.63 3.58
C LYS A 68 10.94 5.39 4.09
N GLU A 69 11.96 5.74 3.30
CA GLU A 69 13.34 5.71 3.76
C GLU A 69 13.49 6.45 5.11
N GLY A 70 14.02 5.76 6.12
CA GLY A 70 14.20 6.30 7.48
C GLY A 70 12.91 6.51 8.30
N TYR A 71 11.73 6.13 7.80
CA TYR A 71 10.46 6.30 8.51
C TYR A 71 9.46 5.16 8.25
N SER A 72 8.92 4.58 9.32
CA SER A 72 7.78 3.67 9.28
C SER A 72 6.71 4.14 10.26
N GLY A 73 5.44 4.04 9.84
CA GLY A 73 4.29 4.37 10.67
C GLY A 73 3.11 3.47 10.33
N GLU A 74 2.31 3.12 11.34
CA GLU A 74 1.08 2.34 11.16
C GLU A 74 -0.04 2.90 12.05
N GLY A 75 -1.28 2.78 11.58
CA GLY A 75 -2.48 3.21 12.30
C GLY A 75 -3.70 2.39 11.92
N LEU A 76 -4.64 2.26 12.86
CA LEU A 76 -5.94 1.64 12.66
C LEU A 76 -6.99 2.73 12.39
N LEU A 77 -7.78 2.54 11.34
CA LEU A 77 -8.83 3.44 10.89
C LEU A 77 -10.21 2.85 11.17
#